data_AF-A0A5N7AJC5-F1
#
_entry.id   AF-A0A5N7AJC5-F1
#
_cell.length_a   1.000
_cell.length_b   1.000
_cell.length_c   1.000
_cell.angle_alpha   90.00
_cell.angle_beta   90.00
_cell.angle_gamma   90.00
#
_symmetry.space_group_name_H-M   'P 1'
#
loop_
_entity.id
_entity.type
_entity.pdbx_description
1 polymer ?
#
loop_
_entity_poly.entity_id
_entity_poly.type
_entity_poly.pdbx_seq_one_letter_code
_entity_poly.pdbx_strand_id
1 'polypeptide(L)'
;MSPSSDPATPQNSNVVLIPKKYAHQKDLEAIITRYRTLRLRGLKENPDAFSSKYEDEVEFPYEKWLARVTNPQARSFIAYDDQTDNSLDPLALLLSREWLGTVTIVGPRLLPEDNKTLSKAPWDVFFLTDERIPSEETHHTTLVYMLGGMFVLEAGRRKGNGRRLIERAVSEVRTEATEAGASRVLVVSIVERNNDAARRLYETCSFDVWDDELVLQIPQHQECVGMVLDLRLEGGLSDALER
;
A
#
# COMPACT_ATOMS: atom_id res chain seq x y z
N MET A 1 -17.28 6.41 -33.57
CA MET A 1 -17.35 6.90 -32.19
C MET A 1 -17.54 5.70 -31.30
N SER A 2 -16.44 5.15 -30.81
CA SER A 2 -16.46 4.03 -29.86
C SER A 2 -16.11 4.62 -28.50
N PRO A 3 -16.91 4.39 -27.44
CA PRO A 3 -16.51 4.82 -26.11
C PRO A 3 -15.39 3.89 -25.62
N SER A 4 -14.19 4.45 -25.41
CA SER A 4 -13.17 3.78 -24.61
C SER A 4 -13.69 3.74 -23.18
N SER A 5 -13.96 2.54 -22.69
CA SER A 5 -14.22 2.31 -21.27
C SER A 5 -12.92 2.51 -20.50
N ASP A 6 -12.79 3.65 -19.83
CA ASP A 6 -11.89 3.79 -18.68
C ASP A 6 -12.12 2.60 -17.73
N PRO A 7 -11.08 2.05 -17.09
CA PRO A 7 -11.29 1.05 -16.05
C PRO A 7 -11.96 1.74 -14.87
N ALA A 8 -13.29 1.66 -14.83
CA ALA A 8 -14.10 2.11 -13.72
C ALA A 8 -13.54 1.48 -12.44
N THR A 9 -13.15 2.31 -11.49
CA THR A 9 -12.95 1.92 -10.09
C THR A 9 -14.14 1.06 -9.70
N PRO A 10 -13.96 -0.20 -9.25
CA PRO A 10 -15.09 -1.07 -8.99
C PRO A 10 -16.00 -0.41 -7.96
N GLN A 11 -17.19 -0.03 -8.42
CA GLN A 11 -18.14 0.84 -7.73
C GLN A 11 -18.73 0.20 -6.46
N ASN A 12 -18.35 -1.04 -6.16
CA ASN A 12 -18.77 -1.86 -5.02
C ASN A 12 -17.56 -2.52 -4.29
N SER A 13 -16.46 -1.79 -4.10
CA SER A 13 -15.38 -2.27 -3.23
C SER A 13 -15.61 -1.79 -1.79
N ASN A 14 -15.70 -2.72 -0.83
CA ASN A 14 -15.78 -2.43 0.60
C ASN A 14 -14.45 -1.94 1.20
N VAL A 15 -13.70 -1.15 0.42
CA VAL A 15 -12.36 -0.64 0.75
C VAL A 15 -12.34 0.86 0.59
N VAL A 16 -11.83 1.57 1.59
CA VAL A 16 -11.80 3.02 1.62
C VAL A 16 -10.45 3.54 2.11
N LEU A 17 -9.99 4.64 1.52
CA LEU A 17 -8.77 5.34 1.92
C LEU A 17 -9.02 6.17 3.20
N ILE A 18 -8.12 6.07 4.17
CA ILE A 18 -8.11 6.98 5.32
C ILE A 18 -7.77 8.40 4.85
N PRO A 19 -8.63 9.40 5.12
CA PRO A 19 -8.40 10.77 4.66
C PRO A 19 -7.21 11.41 5.38
N LYS A 20 -6.61 12.40 4.71
CA LYS A 20 -5.49 13.20 5.23
C LYS A 20 -5.91 14.54 5.83
N LYS A 21 -7.14 14.96 5.55
CA LYS A 21 -7.71 16.21 6.03
C LYS A 21 -9.02 15.89 6.74
N TYR A 22 -9.21 16.53 7.88
CA TYR A 22 -10.38 16.34 8.74
C TYR A 22 -11.01 17.70 9.03
N ALA A 23 -12.33 17.79 8.90
CA ALA A 23 -13.05 19.01 9.25
C ALA A 23 -13.10 19.24 10.76
N HIS A 24 -13.14 18.15 11.55
CA HIS A 24 -13.21 18.21 13.00
C HIS A 24 -12.14 17.32 13.64
N GLN A 25 -11.50 17.83 14.70
CA GLN A 25 -10.48 17.09 15.45
C GLN A 25 -11.00 15.76 15.99
N LYS A 26 -12.26 15.72 16.44
CA LYS A 26 -12.90 14.50 16.97
C LYS A 26 -12.91 13.34 15.96
N ASP A 27 -12.99 13.63 14.67
CA ASP A 27 -13.06 12.61 13.63
C ASP A 27 -11.65 12.03 13.40
N LEU A 28 -10.62 12.88 13.42
CA LEU A 28 -9.22 12.45 13.41
C LEU A 28 -8.91 11.55 14.62
N GLU A 29 -9.31 11.96 15.83
CA GLU A 29 -9.12 11.14 17.04
C GLU A 29 -9.81 9.77 16.90
N ALA A 30 -11.05 9.74 16.41
CA ALA A 30 -11.78 8.50 16.20
C ALA A 30 -11.06 7.58 15.20
N ILE A 31 -10.53 8.12 14.10
CA ILE A 31 -9.75 7.33 13.15
C ILE A 31 -8.46 6.80 13.77
N ILE A 32 -7.72 7.60 14.55
CA ILE A 32 -6.51 7.16 15.24
C ILE A 32 -6.82 6.02 16.20
N THR A 33 -7.87 6.15 17.02
CA THR A 33 -8.31 5.11 17.94
C THR A 33 -8.68 3.82 17.20
N ARG A 34 -9.42 3.93 16.09
CA ARG A 34 -9.84 2.76 15.29
C ARG A 34 -8.65 2.09 14.60
N TYR A 35 -7.72 2.86 14.06
CA TYR A 35 -6.48 2.34 13.47
C TYR A 35 -5.62 1.60 14.48
N ARG A 36 -5.39 2.20 15.67
CA ARG A 36 -4.70 1.54 16.79
C ARG A 36 -5.40 0.25 17.19
N THR A 37 -6.71 0.29 17.34
CA THR A 37 -7.52 -0.88 17.73
C THR A 37 -7.40 -2.02 16.72
N LEU A 38 -7.57 -1.72 15.43
CA LEU A 38 -7.43 -2.72 14.36
C LEU A 38 -6.03 -3.32 14.36
N ARG A 39 -4.98 -2.47 14.42
CA ARG A 39 -3.57 -2.91 14.42
C ARG A 39 -3.25 -3.84 15.59
N LEU A 40 -3.65 -3.45 16.80
CA LEU A 40 -3.40 -4.24 18.01
C LEU A 40 -4.21 -5.55 18.02
N ARG A 41 -5.43 -5.54 17.48
CA ARG A 41 -6.23 -6.76 17.30
C ARG A 41 -5.55 -7.72 16.32
N GLY A 42 -5.04 -7.21 15.19
CA GLY A 42 -4.25 -7.99 14.24
C GLY A 42 -3.05 -8.68 14.87
N LEU A 43 -2.24 -7.94 15.64
CA LEU A 43 -1.07 -8.46 16.35
C LEU A 43 -1.42 -9.56 17.36
N LYS A 44 -2.57 -9.46 18.04
CA LYS A 44 -3.05 -10.48 18.97
C LYS A 44 -3.55 -11.73 18.27
N GLU A 45 -4.40 -11.57 17.26
CA GLU A 45 -5.03 -12.70 16.58
C GLU A 45 -4.02 -13.47 15.72
N ASN A 46 -3.01 -12.81 15.17
CA ASN A 46 -2.09 -13.41 14.20
C ASN A 46 -0.67 -12.84 14.34
N PRO A 47 0.03 -13.08 15.46
CA PRO A 47 1.36 -12.51 15.71
C PRO A 47 2.36 -12.84 14.59
N ASP A 48 2.31 -14.06 14.05
CA ASP A 48 3.21 -14.54 12.99
C ASP A 48 3.02 -13.83 11.64
N ALA A 49 1.97 -13.01 11.48
CA ALA A 49 1.76 -12.20 10.29
C ALA A 49 2.41 -10.81 10.37
N PHE A 50 3.07 -10.48 11.49
CA PHE A 50 3.66 -9.17 11.75
C PHE A 50 5.12 -9.28 12.16
N SER A 51 5.93 -8.33 11.68
CA SER A 51 7.32 -8.14 12.13
C SER A 51 7.44 -7.40 13.46
N SER A 52 6.33 -7.04 14.10
CA SER A 52 6.28 -6.37 15.41
C SER A 52 5.42 -7.17 16.37
N LYS A 53 5.53 -6.88 17.68
CA LYS A 53 4.84 -7.62 18.75
C LYS A 53 3.78 -6.76 19.39
N TYR A 54 2.70 -7.39 19.87
CA TYR A 54 1.61 -6.69 20.56
C TYR A 54 2.13 -5.94 21.80
N GLU A 55 3.00 -6.58 22.57
CA GLU A 55 3.57 -6.06 23.83
C GLU A 55 4.37 -4.79 23.60
N ASP A 56 5.00 -4.65 22.43
CA ASP A 56 5.74 -3.44 22.05
C ASP A 56 4.78 -2.34 21.57
N GLU A 57 3.83 -2.70 20.68
CA GLU A 57 2.96 -1.70 20.05
C GLU A 57 1.90 -1.16 21.01
N VAL A 58 1.45 -1.92 22.01
CA VAL A 58 0.42 -1.46 22.96
C VAL A 58 0.90 -0.25 23.78
N GLU A 59 2.19 -0.19 24.10
CA GLU A 59 2.85 0.88 24.85
C GLU A 59 3.22 2.09 23.97
N PHE A 60 2.99 2.02 22.65
CA PHE A 60 3.30 3.16 21.78
C PHE A 60 2.49 4.40 22.17
N PRO A 61 3.16 5.56 22.27
CA PRO A 61 2.51 6.80 22.64
C PRO A 61 1.57 7.28 21.52
N TYR A 62 0.65 8.18 21.86
CA TYR A 62 -0.35 8.72 20.95
C TYR A 62 0.27 9.30 19.68
N GLU A 63 1.37 10.04 19.82
CA GLU A 63 2.07 10.74 18.74
C GLU A 63 2.55 9.77 17.65
N LYS A 64 2.89 8.53 18.02
CA LYS A 64 3.30 7.49 17.07
C LYS A 64 2.12 7.00 16.22
N TRP A 65 0.93 6.92 16.80
CA TRP A 65 -0.30 6.57 16.08
C TRP A 65 -0.78 7.71 15.19
N LEU A 66 -0.74 8.95 15.72
CA LEU A 66 -1.01 10.16 14.96
C LEU A 66 -0.10 10.22 13.73
N ALA A 67 1.22 10.10 13.91
CA ALA A 67 2.20 10.16 12.82
C ALA A 67 1.95 9.10 11.73
N ARG A 68 1.51 7.89 12.09
CA ARG A 68 1.14 6.84 11.12
C ARG A 68 -0.06 7.25 10.27
N VAL A 69 -1.10 7.80 10.89
CA VAL A 69 -2.34 8.21 10.20
C VAL A 69 -2.10 9.46 9.33
N THR A 70 -1.35 10.43 9.83
CA THR A 70 -1.12 11.73 9.17
C THR A 70 0.09 11.77 8.26
N ASN A 71 0.90 10.71 8.19
CA ASN A 71 2.07 10.67 7.29
C ASN A 71 1.66 11.03 5.85
N PRO A 72 2.21 12.12 5.27
CA PRO A 72 1.82 12.59 3.94
C PRO A 72 2.25 11.65 2.82
N GLN A 73 3.26 10.81 3.05
CA GLN A 73 3.76 9.83 2.08
C GLN A 73 3.07 8.47 2.18
N ALA A 74 2.22 8.25 3.18
CA ALA A 74 1.54 6.96 3.39
C ALA A 74 0.05 7.04 3.02
N ARG A 75 -0.46 6.10 2.22
CA ARG A 75 -1.90 5.90 2.02
C ARG A 75 -2.32 4.61 2.70
N SER A 76 -3.23 4.70 3.67
CA SER A 76 -3.75 3.54 4.39
C SER A 76 -5.18 3.26 3.97
N PHE A 77 -5.45 2.06 3.51
CA PHE A 77 -6.76 1.62 3.06
C PHE A 77 -7.34 0.63 4.04
N ILE A 78 -8.64 0.74 4.30
CA ILE A 78 -9.38 -0.09 5.24
C ILE A 78 -10.42 -0.89 4.50
N ALA A 79 -10.42 -2.20 4.70
CA ALA A 79 -11.52 -3.06 4.34
C ALA A 79 -12.53 -3.07 5.50
N TYR A 80 -13.79 -2.83 5.20
CA TYR A 80 -14.86 -2.80 6.21
C TYR A 80 -15.91 -3.89 5.98
N ASP A 81 -16.82 -4.12 6.92
CA ASP A 81 -17.91 -5.07 6.72
C ASP A 81 -18.87 -4.56 5.62
N ASP A 82 -18.97 -5.33 4.54
CA ASP A 82 -19.80 -4.98 3.39
C ASP A 82 -21.28 -5.16 3.75
N GLN A 83 -22.03 -4.07 3.79
CA GLN A 83 -23.45 -4.02 4.14
C GLN A 83 -24.21 -3.36 2.99
N THR A 84 -25.53 -3.58 2.91
CA THR A 84 -26.37 -3.17 1.77
C THR A 84 -26.40 -1.67 1.43
N ASP A 85 -25.86 -0.80 2.28
CA ASP A 85 -25.84 0.66 2.06
C ASP A 85 -24.42 1.24 2.16
N ASN A 86 -23.68 1.15 1.06
CA ASN A 86 -22.37 1.80 0.92
C ASN A 86 -22.46 3.19 0.25
N SER A 87 -23.63 3.83 0.26
CA SER A 87 -23.84 5.17 -0.33
C SER A 87 -23.29 6.32 0.52
N LEU A 88 -22.82 6.02 1.73
CA LEU A 88 -22.25 6.98 2.66
C LEU A 88 -20.93 7.57 2.15
N ASP A 89 -20.60 8.76 2.65
CA ASP A 89 -19.29 9.35 2.40
C ASP A 89 -18.15 8.49 3.00
N PRO A 90 -16.93 8.55 2.45
CA PRO A 90 -15.80 7.74 2.90
C PRO A 90 -15.49 7.83 4.40
N LEU A 91 -15.62 9.02 5.00
CA LEU A 91 -15.33 9.21 6.42
C LEU A 91 -16.44 8.61 7.28
N ALA A 92 -17.71 8.79 6.91
CA ALA A 92 -18.83 8.15 7.58
C ALA A 92 -18.73 6.62 7.53
N LEU A 93 -18.30 6.03 6.41
CA LEU A 93 -18.03 4.60 6.31
C LEU A 93 -16.95 4.17 7.31
N LEU A 94 -15.83 4.88 7.36
CA LEU A 94 -14.73 4.59 8.29
C LEU A 94 -15.15 4.69 9.76
N LEU A 95 -16.06 5.62 10.10
CA LEU A 95 -16.52 5.83 11.47
C LEU A 95 -17.62 4.85 11.90
N SER A 96 -18.48 4.40 10.97
CA SER A 96 -19.67 3.60 11.27
C SER A 96 -19.51 2.09 11.05
N ARG A 97 -18.67 1.67 10.10
CA ARG A 97 -18.51 0.25 9.72
C ARG A 97 -17.47 -0.46 10.58
N GLU A 98 -17.57 -1.78 10.73
CA GLU A 98 -16.53 -2.60 11.36
C GLU A 98 -15.31 -2.68 10.43
N TRP A 99 -14.10 -2.45 10.96
CA TRP A 99 -12.88 -2.61 10.17
C TRP A 99 -12.41 -4.06 10.22
N LEU A 100 -12.24 -4.66 9.04
CA LEU A 100 -11.86 -6.05 8.86
C LEU A 100 -10.41 -6.24 8.44
N GLY A 101 -9.76 -5.21 7.90
CA GLY A 101 -8.37 -5.31 7.45
C GLY A 101 -7.83 -3.98 6.98
N THR A 102 -6.51 -3.93 6.78
CA THR A 102 -5.80 -2.73 6.36
C THR A 102 -4.62 -3.08 5.46
N VAL A 103 -4.25 -2.13 4.61
CA VAL A 103 -2.95 -2.09 3.92
C VAL A 103 -2.46 -0.65 3.89
N THR A 104 -1.15 -0.44 4.00
CA THR A 104 -0.54 0.87 3.83
C THR A 104 0.48 0.82 2.70
N ILE A 105 0.41 1.79 1.78
CA ILE A 105 1.40 1.99 0.73
C ILE A 105 2.12 3.32 0.95
N VAL A 106 3.45 3.29 0.98
CA VAL A 106 4.32 4.44 1.30
C VAL A 106 5.13 4.83 0.06
N GLY A 107 5.22 6.13 -0.22
CA GLY A 107 5.97 6.67 -1.35
C GLY A 107 5.35 7.99 -1.87
N PRO A 108 5.73 8.43 -3.08
CA PRO A 108 6.74 7.83 -3.93
C PRO A 108 8.18 8.03 -3.42
N ARG A 109 9.08 7.17 -3.90
CA ARG A 109 10.54 7.38 -3.89
C ARG A 109 11.04 7.27 -5.33
N LEU A 110 12.01 8.09 -5.71
CA LEU A 110 12.62 8.00 -7.03
C LEU A 110 13.61 6.83 -7.05
N LEU A 111 13.56 6.00 -8.11
CA LEU A 111 14.64 5.07 -8.42
C LEU A 111 15.61 5.71 -9.44
N PRO A 112 16.87 6.01 -9.07
CA PRO A 112 17.86 6.54 -10.01
C PRO A 112 18.21 5.51 -11.09
N GLU A 113 18.11 5.89 -12.36
CA GLU A 113 18.37 5.00 -13.51
C GLU A 113 19.82 4.48 -13.58
N ASP A 114 20.78 5.24 -13.06
CA ASP A 114 22.21 4.94 -13.08
C ASP A 114 22.67 4.06 -11.90
N ASN A 115 21.79 3.79 -10.93
CA ASN A 115 22.14 3.04 -9.74
C ASN A 115 21.85 1.53 -9.89
N LYS A 116 22.88 0.79 -10.32
CA LYS A 116 22.83 -0.67 -10.50
C LYS A 116 22.51 -1.43 -9.21
N THR A 117 22.88 -0.91 -8.04
CA THR A 117 22.60 -1.56 -6.75
C THR A 117 21.11 -1.43 -6.39
N LEU A 118 20.56 -0.22 -6.48
CA LEU A 118 19.14 0.02 -6.24
C LEU A 118 18.25 -0.68 -7.28
N SER A 119 18.75 -0.87 -8.49
CA SER A 119 18.06 -1.67 -9.51
C SER A 119 17.90 -3.14 -9.10
N LYS A 120 18.81 -3.69 -8.29
CA LYS A 120 18.70 -5.05 -7.74
C LYS A 120 17.82 -5.12 -6.49
N ALA A 121 17.87 -4.09 -5.65
CA ALA A 121 17.13 -4.01 -4.40
C ALA A 121 16.29 -2.71 -4.35
N PRO A 122 15.19 -2.61 -5.11
CA PRO A 122 14.43 -1.38 -5.24
C PRO A 122 13.81 -0.89 -3.92
N TRP A 123 13.65 -1.76 -2.92
CA TRP A 123 13.17 -1.38 -1.58
C TRP A 123 14.19 -0.58 -0.76
N ASP A 124 15.49 -0.62 -1.11
CA ASP A 124 16.54 0.09 -0.35
C ASP A 124 16.36 1.61 -0.36
N VAL A 125 15.65 2.16 -1.36
CA VAL A 125 15.27 3.58 -1.41
C VAL A 125 14.45 4.06 -0.20
N PHE A 126 13.87 3.14 0.58
CA PHE A 126 13.16 3.45 1.82
C PHE A 126 14.03 3.39 3.08
N PHE A 127 15.25 2.85 2.98
CA PHE A 127 16.22 2.76 4.08
C PHE A 127 17.37 3.76 3.94
N LEU A 128 17.55 4.36 2.76
CA LEU A 128 18.51 5.43 2.54
C LEU A 128 18.09 6.73 3.24
N THR A 129 19.06 7.39 3.87
CA THR A 129 18.87 8.67 4.60
C THR A 129 18.88 9.91 3.70
N ASP A 130 19.10 9.77 2.38
CA ASP A 130 19.35 10.91 1.49
C ASP A 130 18.12 11.18 0.61
N GLU A 131 17.36 12.23 0.95
CA GLU A 131 16.22 12.73 0.17
C GLU A 131 16.71 13.48 -1.08
N ARG A 132 17.09 12.74 -2.12
CA ARG A 132 17.27 13.36 -3.44
C ARG A 132 15.90 13.58 -4.07
N ILE A 133 15.39 14.79 -3.94
CA ILE A 133 14.30 15.31 -4.76
C ILE A 133 14.88 15.52 -6.17
N PRO A 134 14.43 14.80 -7.21
CA PRO A 134 14.88 15.10 -8.56
C PRO A 134 14.39 16.49 -8.96
N SER A 135 15.33 17.33 -9.40
CA SER A 135 15.03 18.52 -10.18
C SER A 135 14.40 18.12 -11.51
N GLU A 136 13.60 19.05 -12.04
CA GLU A 136 12.85 18.92 -13.28
C GLU A 136 13.70 18.40 -14.46
N GLU A 137 12.99 17.67 -15.34
CA GLU A 137 13.41 17.12 -16.64
C GLU A 137 14.09 15.74 -16.61
N THR A 138 13.31 14.66 -16.84
CA THR A 138 13.73 13.52 -17.68
C THR A 138 12.54 12.62 -18.01
N HIS A 139 12.47 12.18 -19.27
CA HIS A 139 11.33 11.50 -19.89
C HIS A 139 11.11 10.03 -19.49
N HIS A 140 11.77 9.47 -18.46
CA HIS A 140 11.62 8.04 -18.07
C HIS A 140 11.69 7.79 -16.54
N THR A 141 11.03 8.62 -15.73
CA THR A 141 11.05 8.47 -14.26
C THR A 141 10.45 7.12 -13.81
N THR A 142 11.17 6.39 -12.95
CA THR A 142 10.65 5.22 -12.22
C THR A 142 10.38 5.60 -10.76
N LEU A 143 9.13 5.41 -10.32
CA LEU A 143 8.72 5.64 -8.93
C LEU A 143 8.57 4.31 -8.20
N VAL A 144 9.04 4.26 -6.95
CA VAL A 144 8.92 3.09 -6.07
C VAL A 144 7.98 3.40 -4.92
N TYR A 145 7.12 2.44 -4.61
CA TYR A 145 6.20 2.47 -3.48
C TYR A 145 6.36 1.19 -2.66
N MET A 146 6.37 1.31 -1.34
CA MET A 146 6.45 0.16 -0.44
C MET A 146 5.08 -0.16 0.16
N LEU A 147 4.61 -1.38 -0.06
CA LEU A 147 3.39 -1.91 0.50
C LEU A 147 3.71 -2.71 1.78
N GLY A 148 3.07 -2.33 2.88
CA GLY A 148 3.27 -2.94 4.19
C GLY A 148 2.04 -2.82 5.09
N GLY A 149 2.15 -3.38 6.30
CA GLY A 149 1.05 -3.38 7.27
C GLY A 149 -0.20 -4.12 6.80
N MET A 150 -0.07 -4.98 5.78
CA MET A 150 -1.15 -5.74 5.19
C MET A 150 -1.65 -6.82 6.14
N PHE A 151 -2.91 -6.76 6.53
CA PHE A 151 -3.58 -7.89 7.18
C PHE A 151 -5.10 -7.80 7.06
N VAL A 152 -5.74 -8.95 7.25
CA VAL A 152 -7.19 -9.07 7.38
C VAL A 152 -7.46 -9.93 8.62
N LEU A 153 -8.32 -9.44 9.50
CA LEU A 153 -8.85 -10.17 10.65
C LEU A 153 -9.55 -11.44 10.20
N GLU A 154 -9.61 -12.45 11.06
CA GLU A 154 -10.18 -13.74 10.71
C GLU A 154 -11.60 -13.64 10.12
N ALA A 155 -12.45 -12.81 10.73
CA ALA A 155 -13.83 -12.54 10.28
C ALA A 155 -13.93 -12.00 8.84
N GLY A 156 -12.88 -11.34 8.34
CA GLY A 156 -12.79 -10.78 6.99
C GLY A 156 -12.04 -11.65 5.99
N ARG A 157 -11.39 -12.74 6.41
CA ARG A 157 -10.58 -13.58 5.51
C ARG A 157 -11.43 -14.37 4.53
N ARG A 158 -10.80 -14.82 3.44
CA ARG A 158 -11.40 -15.67 2.40
C ARG A 158 -12.64 -15.08 1.70
N LYS A 159 -12.91 -13.79 1.89
CA LYS A 159 -13.99 -13.00 1.24
C LYS A 159 -13.47 -12.03 0.17
N GLY A 160 -12.21 -12.17 -0.24
CA GLY A 160 -11.55 -11.30 -1.22
C GLY A 160 -11.06 -9.94 -0.68
N ASN A 161 -11.24 -9.64 0.61
CA ASN A 161 -10.80 -8.38 1.23
C ASN A 161 -9.32 -8.08 0.99
N GLY A 162 -8.46 -9.11 1.12
CA GLY A 162 -7.02 -8.94 0.95
C GLY A 162 -6.63 -8.44 -0.45
N ARG A 163 -7.24 -9.05 -1.47
CA ARG A 163 -7.02 -8.69 -2.87
C ARG A 163 -7.55 -7.29 -3.16
N ARG A 164 -8.77 -6.96 -2.71
CA ARG A 164 -9.36 -5.62 -2.90
C ARG A 164 -8.54 -4.52 -2.25
N LEU A 165 -7.94 -4.78 -1.09
CA LEU A 165 -7.03 -3.85 -0.43
C LEU A 165 -5.81 -3.53 -1.30
N ILE A 166 -5.14 -4.58 -1.79
CA ILE A 166 -3.95 -4.43 -2.65
C ILE A 166 -4.30 -3.75 -3.96
N GLU A 167 -5.35 -4.20 -4.66
CA GLU A 167 -5.79 -3.61 -5.93
C GLU A 167 -6.16 -2.14 -5.77
N ARG A 168 -6.86 -1.76 -4.69
CA ARG A 168 -7.21 -0.36 -4.42
C ARG A 168 -5.97 0.50 -4.14
N ALA A 169 -5.00 -0.03 -3.39
CA ALA A 169 -3.76 0.66 -3.07
C ALA A 169 -2.88 0.87 -4.31
N VAL A 170 -2.73 -0.18 -5.14
CA VAL A 170 -2.01 -0.14 -6.40
C VAL A 170 -2.67 0.82 -7.39
N SER A 171 -4.01 0.79 -7.49
CA SER A 171 -4.75 1.71 -8.34
C SER A 171 -4.53 3.17 -7.94
N GLU A 172 -4.47 3.49 -6.64
CA GLU A 172 -4.20 4.86 -6.17
C GLU A 172 -2.84 5.35 -6.66
N VAL A 173 -1.79 4.59 -6.37
CA VAL A 173 -0.42 5.02 -6.68
C VAL A 173 -0.13 5.02 -8.17
N ARG A 174 -0.82 4.16 -8.95
CA ARG A 174 -0.76 4.20 -10.41
C ARG A 174 -1.31 5.51 -10.95
N THR A 175 -2.47 5.95 -10.47
CA THR A 175 -3.06 7.24 -10.87
C THR A 175 -2.13 8.39 -10.50
N GLU A 176 -1.67 8.46 -9.25
CA GLU A 176 -0.75 9.50 -8.80
C GLU A 176 0.56 9.54 -9.61
N ALA A 177 1.14 8.38 -9.91
CA ALA A 177 2.37 8.31 -10.70
C ALA A 177 2.15 8.72 -12.15
N THR A 178 0.98 8.40 -12.72
CA THR A 178 0.59 8.82 -14.08
C THR A 178 0.43 10.34 -14.14
N GLU A 179 -0.24 10.93 -13.15
CA GLU A 179 -0.39 12.39 -13.02
C GLU A 179 0.95 13.09 -12.79
N ALA A 180 1.90 12.44 -12.11
CA ALA A 180 3.26 12.91 -11.92
C ALA A 180 4.17 12.71 -13.16
N GLY A 181 3.65 12.14 -14.25
CA GLY A 181 4.42 11.91 -15.49
C GLY A 181 5.46 10.80 -15.40
N ALA A 182 5.33 9.87 -14.44
CA ALA A 182 6.22 8.72 -14.36
C ALA A 182 5.98 7.75 -15.52
N SER A 183 7.05 7.09 -15.96
CA SER A 183 7.00 6.06 -17.02
C SER A 183 6.84 4.64 -16.47
N ARG A 184 7.18 4.45 -15.18
CA ARG A 184 7.20 3.14 -14.53
C ARG A 184 6.93 3.29 -13.03
N VAL A 185 6.21 2.32 -12.48
CA VAL A 185 5.96 2.19 -11.04
C VAL A 185 6.38 0.80 -10.59
N LEU A 186 7.20 0.74 -9.55
CA LEU A 186 7.49 -0.48 -8.82
C LEU A 186 6.77 -0.44 -7.48
N VAL A 187 5.85 -1.37 -7.25
CA VAL A 187 5.27 -1.59 -5.92
C VAL A 187 5.98 -2.77 -5.28
N VAL A 188 6.67 -2.52 -4.17
CA VAL A 188 7.51 -3.50 -3.48
C VAL A 188 6.89 -3.90 -2.15
N SER A 189 6.96 -5.18 -1.79
CA SER A 189 6.61 -5.66 -0.45
C SER A 189 7.69 -6.62 0.03
N ILE A 190 8.07 -6.51 1.31
CA ILE A 190 9.03 -7.41 1.95
C ILE A 190 8.23 -8.38 2.80
N VAL A 191 8.35 -9.67 2.51
CA VAL A 191 7.51 -10.72 3.08
C VAL A 191 8.38 -11.83 3.64
N GLU A 192 8.04 -12.34 4.82
CA GLU A 192 8.70 -13.54 5.35
C GLU A 192 8.52 -14.73 4.38
N ARG A 193 9.60 -15.43 4.09
CA ARG A 193 9.67 -16.50 3.08
C ARG A 193 8.67 -17.64 3.35
N ASN A 194 8.45 -17.94 4.62
CA ASN A 194 7.53 -18.98 5.11
C ASN A 194 6.08 -18.49 5.23
N ASN A 195 5.78 -17.21 4.96
CA ASN A 195 4.43 -16.69 4.96
C ASN A 195 3.75 -16.98 3.61
N ASP A 196 3.46 -18.26 3.37
CA ASP A 196 2.86 -18.76 2.13
C ASP A 196 1.51 -18.10 1.83
N ALA A 197 0.75 -17.75 2.87
CA ALA A 197 -0.54 -17.09 2.71
C ALA A 197 -0.38 -15.67 2.13
N ALA A 198 0.57 -14.88 2.63
CA ALA A 198 0.86 -13.55 2.11
C ALA A 198 1.46 -13.62 0.70
N ARG A 199 2.41 -14.53 0.47
CA ARG A 199 3.04 -14.72 -0.86
C ARG A 199 2.00 -15.06 -1.93
N ARG A 200 1.14 -16.07 -1.68
CA ARG A 200 0.05 -16.43 -2.60
C ARG A 200 -0.91 -15.27 -2.85
N LEU A 201 -1.21 -14.46 -1.82
CA LEU A 201 -2.05 -13.28 -2.00
C LEU A 201 -1.39 -12.26 -2.95
N TYR A 202 -0.11 -11.96 -2.76
CA TYR A 202 0.62 -11.05 -3.63
C TYR A 202 0.76 -11.59 -5.06
N GLU A 203 1.06 -12.89 -5.22
CA GLU A 203 1.08 -13.57 -6.53
C GLU A 203 -0.26 -13.44 -7.26
N THR A 204 -1.40 -13.61 -6.57
CA THR A 204 -2.73 -13.39 -7.19
C THR A 204 -3.00 -11.93 -7.57
N CYS A 205 -2.21 -11.00 -7.05
CA CYS A 205 -2.22 -9.58 -7.41
C CYS A 205 -1.11 -9.22 -8.42
N SER A 206 -0.53 -10.22 -9.10
CA SER A 206 0.54 -10.07 -10.11
C SER A 206 1.87 -9.56 -9.56
N PHE A 207 2.14 -9.73 -8.27
CA PHE A 207 3.48 -9.55 -7.74
C PHE A 207 4.29 -10.82 -7.98
N ASP A 208 5.52 -10.65 -8.44
CA ASP A 208 6.46 -11.74 -8.63
C ASP A 208 7.58 -11.66 -7.57
N VAL A 209 8.19 -12.82 -7.28
CA VAL A 209 9.41 -12.85 -6.47
C VAL A 209 10.51 -12.16 -7.26
N TRP A 210 11.16 -11.18 -6.66
CA TRP A 210 12.20 -10.38 -7.30
C TRP A 210 13.57 -11.04 -7.18
N ASP A 211 14.14 -11.42 -8.32
CA ASP A 211 15.52 -11.91 -8.51
C ASP A 211 15.90 -13.15 -7.67
N ASP A 212 14.93 -13.87 -7.09
CA ASP A 212 15.10 -15.04 -6.21
C ASP A 212 16.08 -14.85 -5.00
N GLU A 213 16.56 -13.64 -4.76
CA GLU A 213 17.51 -13.29 -3.70
C GLU A 213 16.79 -12.94 -2.37
N LEU A 214 17.42 -13.32 -1.26
CA LEU A 214 16.99 -12.95 0.10
C LEU A 214 17.13 -11.44 0.30
N VAL A 215 16.06 -10.76 0.68
CA VAL A 215 16.02 -9.30 0.88
C VAL A 215 16.83 -8.88 2.09
N LEU A 216 16.60 -9.53 3.23
CA LEU A 216 17.23 -9.23 4.51
C LEU A 216 17.28 -10.50 5.37
N GLN A 217 18.38 -10.70 6.10
CA GLN A 217 18.40 -11.49 7.33
C GLN A 217 18.21 -10.52 8.50
N ILE A 218 16.98 -10.37 8.98
CA ILE A 218 16.71 -9.61 10.21
C ILE A 218 17.27 -10.43 11.39
N PRO A 219 17.80 -9.80 12.46
CA PRO A 219 18.33 -10.52 13.62
C PRO A 219 17.22 -11.30 14.36
N GLN A 220 16.88 -12.48 13.85
CA GLN A 220 16.01 -13.52 14.43
C GLN A 220 15.79 -14.75 13.51
N HIS A 221 16.59 -14.98 12.46
CA HIS A 221 16.42 -16.08 11.48
C HIS A 221 15.17 -15.96 10.58
N GLN A 222 14.59 -14.77 10.43
CA GLN A 222 13.53 -14.55 9.44
C GLN A 222 14.15 -14.23 8.09
N GLU A 223 14.01 -15.17 7.17
CA GLU A 223 14.35 -15.00 5.76
C GLU A 223 13.22 -14.25 5.07
N CYS A 224 13.50 -13.07 4.53
CA CYS A 224 12.50 -12.30 3.77
C CYS A 224 12.77 -12.34 2.27
N VAL A 225 11.70 -12.35 1.48
CA VAL A 225 11.72 -12.24 0.01
C VAL A 225 11.04 -10.95 -0.44
N GLY A 226 11.51 -10.42 -1.56
CA GLY A 226 10.99 -9.20 -2.16
C GLY A 226 9.94 -9.57 -3.17
N MET A 227 8.70 -9.16 -2.94
CA MET A 227 7.61 -9.30 -3.89
C MET A 227 7.46 -7.97 -4.62
N VAL A 228 7.52 -7.97 -5.95
CA VAL A 228 7.48 -6.74 -6.74
C VAL A 228 6.40 -6.84 -7.82
N LEU A 229 5.58 -5.80 -7.90
CA LEU A 229 4.68 -5.54 -9.02
C LEU A 229 5.29 -4.43 -9.88
N ASP A 230 5.61 -4.76 -11.13
CA ASP A 230 6.18 -3.85 -12.11
C ASP A 230 5.09 -3.34 -13.07
N LEU A 231 4.78 -2.04 -12.98
CA LEU A 231 3.79 -1.39 -13.82
C LEU A 231 4.48 -0.42 -14.78
N ARG A 232 4.33 -0.67 -16.08
CA ARG A 232 4.68 0.32 -17.09
C ARG A 232 3.50 1.26 -17.31
N LEU A 233 3.78 2.56 -17.23
CA LEU A 233 2.81 3.60 -17.53
C LEU A 233 3.06 4.01 -18.98
N GLU A 234 2.11 3.73 -19.86
CA GLU A 234 2.19 4.19 -21.24
C GLU A 234 2.18 5.71 -21.22
N GLY A 235 3.25 6.33 -21.73
CA GLY A 235 3.28 7.76 -21.96
C GLY A 235 2.13 8.14 -22.87
N GLY A 236 1.35 9.15 -22.49
CA GLY A 236 0.36 9.77 -23.36
C GLY A 236 1.04 10.39 -24.58
N LEU A 237 1.30 9.55 -25.58
CA LEU A 237 1.62 9.89 -26.96
C LEU A 237 1.03 8.80 -27.84
N SER A 238 -0.31 8.72 -27.85
CA SER A 238 -1.01 8.29 -29.04
C SER A 238 -0.99 9.43 -30.05
N ASP A 239 0.19 9.75 -30.60
CA ASP A 239 0.24 10.39 -31.92
C ASP A 239 -0.04 9.30 -32.96
N ALA A 240 -1.31 8.91 -32.98
CA ALA A 240 -1.95 8.51 -34.22
C ALA A 240 -1.97 9.75 -35.12
N LEU A 241 -0.89 9.96 -35.88
CA LEU A 241 -1.00 10.61 -37.17
C LEU A 241 -0.58 9.63 -38.26
N GLU A 242 -1.62 8.94 -38.75
CA GLU A 242 -1.72 8.58 -40.15
C GLU A 242 -1.41 9.81 -41.02
N ARG A 243 -0.39 9.71 -41.88
CA ARG A 243 -0.47 9.80 -43.36
C ARG A 243 0.91 9.80 -43.99
#